data_AF-A0A2R7SFS1-F1
#
_entry.id   AF-A0A2R7SFS1-F1
#
_cell.length_a   1.000
_cell.length_b   1.000
_cell.length_c   1.000
_cell.angle_alpha   90.00
_cell.angle_beta   90.00
_cell.angle_gamma   90.00
#
_symmetry.space_group_name_H-M   'P 1'
#
loop_
_entity.id
_entity.type
_entity.pdbx_description
1 polymer ?
#
loop_
_entity_poly.entity_id
_entity_poly.type
_entity_poly.pdbx_seq_one_letter_code
_entity_poly.pdbx_strand_id
1 'polypeptide(L)' 'MKAGDRISGSLEPGAAAQFHLNGQPRRRIADAAFAKLFFGIWLSPQTSEPAMREQLLGAANANDAKR' A
#
# COMPACT_ATOMS: atom_id res chain seq x y z
N MET A 1 -0.80 19.33 2.25
CA MET A 1 -1.71 18.45 1.50
C MET A 1 -3.05 19.14 1.44
N LYS A 2 -3.70 19.12 0.29
CA LYS A 2 -5.04 19.68 0.10
C LYS A 2 -6.07 18.55 0.13
N ALA A 3 -7.33 18.88 0.41
CA ALA A 3 -8.41 17.93 0.26
C ALA A 3 -8.40 17.36 -1.17
N GLY A 4 -8.44 16.04 -1.29
CA GLY A 4 -8.33 15.33 -2.58
C GLY A 4 -6.92 14.93 -3.01
N ASP A 5 -5.86 15.38 -2.31
CA ASP A 5 -4.52 14.85 -2.56
C ASP A 5 -4.47 13.36 -2.19
N ARG A 6 -4.02 12.52 -3.12
CA ARG A 6 -3.87 11.09 -2.91
C ARG A 6 -2.42 10.70 -2.90
N ILE A 7 -1.96 10.12 -1.80
CA ILE A 7 -0.67 9.45 -1.72
C ILE A 7 -0.87 7.96 -1.92
N SER A 8 -0.07 7.36 -2.79
CA SER A 8 -0.01 5.90 -2.96
C SER A 8 1.43 5.42 -2.88
N GLY A 9 1.61 4.20 -2.38
CA GLY A 9 2.89 3.51 -2.34
C GLY A 9 2.82 2.22 -3.15
N SER A 10 3.85 1.93 -3.96
CA SER A 10 4.05 0.63 -4.61
C SER A 10 5.29 -0.05 -4.06
N LEU A 11 5.17 -1.35 -3.79
CA LEU A 11 6.28 -2.21 -3.36
C LEU A 11 6.97 -2.77 -4.60
N GLU A 12 8.27 -2.50 -4.74
CA GLU A 12 9.17 -3.23 -5.63
C GLU A 12 9.81 -4.37 -4.82
N PRO A 13 9.42 -5.63 -5.02
CA PRO A 13 9.88 -6.74 -4.18
C PRO A 13 11.40 -6.84 -4.16
N GLY A 14 11.98 -6.87 -2.96
CA GLY A 14 13.43 -6.99 -2.76
C GLY A 14 14.24 -5.73 -3.10
N ALA A 15 13.60 -4.61 -3.44
CA ALA A 15 14.31 -3.42 -3.90
C ALA A 15 13.89 -2.13 -3.18
N ALA A 16 12.63 -1.72 -3.30
CA ALA A 16 12.26 -0.34 -2.96
C ALA A 16 10.77 -0.16 -2.62
N ALA A 17 10.49 0.95 -1.95
CA ALA A 17 9.17 1.55 -1.90
C ALA A 17 9.15 2.80 -2.79
N GLN A 18 8.20 2.87 -3.73
CA GLN A 18 7.99 4.03 -4.58
C GLN A 18 6.68 4.73 -4.18
N PHE A 19 6.79 6.00 -3.81
CA PHE A 19 5.66 6.83 -3.43
C PHE A 19 5.26 7.77 -4.56
N HIS A 20 3.95 7.97 -4.69
CA HIS A 20 3.35 8.88 -5.65
C HIS A 20 2.44 9.86 -4.93
N LEU A 21 2.39 11.09 -5.42
CA LEU A 21 1.40 12.08 -5.02
C LEU A 21 0.57 12.41 -6.26
N ASN A 22 -0.73 12.18 -6.20
CA ASN A 22 -1.65 12.39 -7.31
C ASN A 22 -1.21 11.62 -8.57
N GLY A 23 -0.70 10.40 -8.38
CA GLY A 23 -0.18 9.54 -9.44
C GLY A 23 1.24 9.89 -9.93
N GLN A 24 1.77 11.04 -9.55
CA GLN A 24 3.12 11.47 -9.96
C GLN A 24 4.18 10.90 -9.01
N PRO A 25 5.27 10.29 -9.52
CA PRO A 25 6.32 9.75 -8.67
C PRO A 25 6.97 10.88 -7.87
N ARG A 26 7.11 10.67 -6.56
CA ARG A 26 7.70 11.67 -5.65
C ARG A 26 8.97 11.19 -4.99
N ARG A 27 8.93 10.02 -4.36
CA ARG A 27 10.07 9.51 -3.61
C ARG A 27 10.21 8.02 -3.81
N ARG A 28 11.41 7.61 -4.20
CA ARG A 28 11.84 6.22 -4.12
C ARG A 28 12.72 6.05 -2.90
N ILE A 29 12.46 5.02 -2.12
CA ILE A 29 13.31 4.59 -1.01
C ILE A 29 13.85 3.22 -1.40
N ALA A 30 15.09 3.19 -1.89
CA ALA A 30 15.78 1.99 -2.36
C ALA A 30 16.36 1.20 -1.18
N ASP A 31 15.47 0.77 -0.29
CA ASP A 31 15.77 -0.06 0.87
C ASP A 31 14.70 -1.16 0.96
N ALA A 32 15.14 -2.39 0.68
CA ALA A 32 14.28 -3.57 0.68
C ALA A 32 13.72 -3.89 2.08
N ALA A 33 14.49 -3.64 3.15
CA ALA A 33 14.05 -3.89 4.51
C ALA A 33 13.00 -2.87 4.92
N PHE A 34 13.22 -1.59 4.63
CA PHE A 34 12.22 -0.55 4.82
C PHE A 34 10.93 -0.88 4.07
N ALA A 35 11.03 -1.22 2.79
CA ALA A 35 9.86 -1.52 1.97
C ALA A 35 9.06 -2.69 2.56
N LYS A 36 9.72 -3.79 2.91
CA LYS A 36 9.07 -4.95 3.54
C LYS A 36 8.36 -4.58 4.85
N LEU A 37 9.00 -3.81 5.71
CA LEU A 37 8.43 -3.41 7.01
C LEU A 37 7.24 -2.45 6.82
N PHE A 38 7.40 -1.42 5.99
CA PHE A 38 6.37 -0.40 5.78
C PHE A 38 5.06 -0.99 5.24
N PHE A 39 5.15 -1.77 4.16
CA PHE A 39 3.96 -2.45 3.62
C PHE A 39 3.47 -3.56 4.56
N GLY A 40 4.36 -4.18 5.33
CA GLY A 40 4.04 -5.18 6.34
C GLY A 40 3.13 -4.68 7.46
N ILE A 41 3.16 -3.39 7.83
CA ILE A 41 2.24 -2.82 8.82
C ILE A 41 0.78 -3.10 8.46
N TRP A 42 0.45 -3.04 7.16
CA TRP A 42 -0.90 -3.20 6.65
C TRP A 42 -1.14 -4.56 5.99
N LEU A 43 -0.13 -5.09 5.29
CA LEU A 43 -0.24 -6.31 4.49
C LEU A 43 0.31 -7.57 5.17
N SER A 44 0.83 -7.47 6.40
CA SER A 44 1.19 -8.66 7.17
C SER A 44 -0.07 -9.38 7.68
N PRO A 45 -0.10 -10.73 7.71
CA PRO A 45 -1.14 -11.46 8.43
C PRO A 45 -1.18 -11.15 9.93
N GLN A 46 -0.10 -10.59 10.50
CA GLN A 46 0.00 -10.20 11.91
C GLN A 46 -0.34 -8.71 12.15
N THR A 47 -0.99 -8.03 11.20
CA THR A 47 -1.39 -6.63 11.36
C THR A 47 -2.41 -6.47 12.49
N SER A 48 -2.36 -5.33 13.19
CA SER A 48 -3.37 -4.95 14.18
C SER A 48 -4.68 -4.46 13.56
N GLU A 49 -4.74 -4.26 12.24
CA GLU A 49 -5.97 -3.88 11.51
C GLU A 49 -6.38 -4.90 10.43
N PRO A 50 -6.91 -6.09 10.83
CA PRO A 50 -7.26 -7.16 9.89
C PRO A 50 -8.30 -6.77 8.82
N ALA A 51 -9.30 -5.96 9.17
CA ALA A 51 -10.33 -5.51 8.24
C ALA A 51 -9.76 -4.61 7.13
N MET A 52 -8.88 -3.67 7.49
CA MET A 52 -8.20 -2.80 6.53
C MET A 52 -7.28 -3.61 5.60
N ARG A 53 -6.63 -4.65 6.14
CA ARG A 53 -5.87 -5.61 5.34
C ARG A 53 -6.72 -6.28 4.27
N GLU A 54 -7.90 -6.79 4.62
CA GLU A 54 -8.81 -7.42 3.65
C GLU A 54 -9.25 -6.44 2.56
N GLN A 55 -9.50 -5.18 2.92
CA GLN A 55 -9.80 -4.13 1.96
C GLN A 55 -8.64 -3.88 0.99
N LEU A 56 -7.41 -3.76 1.50
CA LEU A 56 -6.21 -3.52 0.68
C LEU A 56 -5.84 -4.71 -0.20
N LEU A 57 -6.12 -5.94 0.23
CA LEU A 57 -5.92 -7.15 -0.58
C LEU A 57 -7.00 -7.33 -1.66
N GLY A 58 -8.02 -6.46 -1.70
CA GLY A 58 -9.16 -6.61 -2.61
C GLY A 58 -10.13 -7.73 -2.18
N ALA A 59 -9.93 -8.35 -1.01
CA ALA A 59 -10.87 -9.32 -0.46
C ALA A 59 -12.21 -8.65 -0.10
N ALA A 60 -12.20 -7.36 0.25
CA ALA A 60 -13.43 -6.60 0.45
C ALA A 60 -14.19 -6.27 -0.85
N ASN A 61 -13.51 -6.19 -2.01
CA ASN A 61 -14.13 -5.85 -3.30
C ASN A 61 -14.47 -7.08 -4.16
N ALA A 62 -14.08 -8.29 -3.76
CA ALA A 62 -14.51 -9.52 -4.42
C ALA A 62 -16.04 -9.74 -4.37
N ASN A 63 -16.76 -9.02 -3.49
CA ASN A 63 -18.22 -8.99 -3.44
C ASN A 63 -18.88 -7.91 -4.34
N ASP A 64 -18.15 -6.88 -4.76
CA ASP A 64 -18.68 -5.80 -5.64
C ASP A 64 -18.42 -6.06 -7.13
N ALA A 65 -17.43 -6.89 -7.48
CA ALA A 65 -17.19 -7.32 -8.86
C ALA A 65 -18.18 -8.40 -9.36
N LYS A 66 -19.21 -8.75 -8.56
CA LYS A 66 -20.24 -9.75 -8.87
C LYS A 66 -21.68 -9.20 -8.81
N ARG A 67 -21.88 -7.88 -8.81
CA ARG A 67 -23.21 -7.24 -8.89
C ARG A 67 -23.41 -6.48 -10.19
#